data_AF-R0IM34-F1
#
_entry.id   AF-R0IM34-F1
#
_cell.length_a   1.000
_cell.length_b   1.000
_cell.length_c   1.000
_cell.angle_alpha   90.00
_cell.angle_beta   90.00
_cell.angle_gamma   90.00
#
_symmetry.space_group_name_H-M   'P 1'
#
loop_
_entity.id
_entity.type
_entity.pdbx_description
1 polymer ?
#
loop_
_entity_poly.entity_id
_entity_poly.type
_entity_poly.pdbx_seq_one_letter_code
_entity_poly.pdbx_strand_id
1 'polypeptide(L)'
;MKKVWTYMEENVHYNFVKMLSYSISETPWYSMEPVMSGLTLEKLYLASKAKQQPLSEELAFHMVDQVTNACLFLHKKCCIVHADVNRENFMLRYPGRQTPLMPDVVLIDWSLWEEANPERIVKDTESVYKSLYPVLFEGGWGCGADHEQQGCAIHNITHSAEWFHLYRTISAKQVPLVTGSSKYGCWRSKTKSTSNQHRQRKSQCNQRSTGCGTKPIH
;
A
#
# COMPACT_ATOMS: atom_id res chain seq x y z
N MET A 1 3.62 -1.43 12.56
CA MET A 1 5.03 -1.87 12.43
C MET A 1 5.49 -2.97 13.39
N LYS A 2 5.33 -2.89 14.72
CA LYS A 2 5.81 -3.97 15.62
C LYS A 2 5.30 -5.38 15.21
N LYS A 3 3.99 -5.53 14.97
CA LYS A 3 3.40 -6.79 14.49
C LYS A 3 4.06 -7.28 13.18
N VAL A 4 4.22 -6.39 12.20
CA VAL A 4 4.88 -6.67 10.90
C VAL A 4 6.27 -7.25 11.10
N TRP A 5 7.09 -6.64 11.96
CA TRP A 5 8.45 -7.12 12.24
C TRP A 5 8.49 -8.40 13.07
N THR A 6 7.53 -8.60 13.98
CA THR A 6 7.42 -9.83 14.78
C THR A 6 7.11 -11.05 13.91
N TYR A 7 6.31 -10.90 12.86
CA TYR A 7 5.88 -12.00 12.00
C TYR A 7 6.63 -12.06 10.67
N MET A 8 7.63 -11.20 10.44
CA MET A 8 8.28 -11.03 9.14
C MET A 8 8.82 -12.36 8.58
N GLU A 9 8.45 -12.66 7.33
CA GLU A 9 8.92 -13.84 6.59
C GLU A 9 10.00 -13.44 5.59
N GLU A 10 10.95 -14.34 5.29
CA GLU A 10 12.10 -14.07 4.41
C GLU A 10 11.69 -13.67 2.99
N ASN A 11 10.57 -14.20 2.48
CA ASN A 11 10.07 -13.94 1.14
C ASN A 11 9.25 -12.64 1.01
N VAL A 12 9.09 -11.85 2.07
CA VAL A 12 8.38 -10.55 2.00
C VAL A 12 9.14 -9.42 2.69
N HIS A 13 10.25 -9.72 3.38
CA HIS A 13 11.00 -8.73 4.15
C HIS A 13 11.50 -7.55 3.30
N TYR A 14 11.76 -7.77 2.01
CA TYR A 14 12.23 -6.74 1.09
C TYR A 14 11.12 -5.76 0.69
N ASN A 15 9.84 -6.13 0.84
CA ASN A 15 8.68 -5.29 0.56
C ASN A 15 8.37 -4.27 1.65
N PHE A 16 9.11 -4.31 2.76
CA PHE A 16 8.89 -3.44 3.91
C PHE A 16 10.15 -2.63 4.23
N VAL A 17 9.94 -1.37 4.63
CA VAL A 17 11.03 -0.52 5.14
C VAL A 17 11.46 -0.97 6.53
N LYS A 18 12.73 -1.38 6.67
CA LYS A 18 13.31 -1.80 7.96
C LYS A 18 13.09 -0.74 9.05
N MET A 19 12.44 -1.12 10.15
CA MET A 19 12.38 -0.28 11.35
C MET A 19 13.73 -0.36 12.06
N LEU A 20 14.38 0.78 12.25
CA LEU A 20 15.72 0.85 12.84
C LEU A 20 15.66 1.01 14.36
N SER A 21 14.83 1.95 14.82
CA SER A 21 14.63 2.25 16.24
C SER A 21 13.26 2.88 16.44
N TYR A 22 12.71 2.74 17.65
CA TYR A 22 11.47 3.38 18.05
C TYR A 22 11.43 3.63 19.56
N SER A 23 10.61 4.59 19.99
CA SER A 23 10.23 4.80 21.38
C SER A 23 8.71 4.87 21.52
N ILE A 24 8.21 4.33 22.62
CA ILE A 24 6.81 4.37 23.04
C ILE A 24 6.60 5.24 24.29
N SER A 25 7.60 6.06 24.65
CA SER A 25 7.53 7.03 25.76
C SER A 25 6.52 8.16 25.47
N GLU A 26 6.45 9.16 26.35
CA GLU A 26 5.51 10.29 26.25
C GLU A 26 5.48 10.98 24.87
N THR A 27 6.60 11.00 24.16
CA THR A 27 6.69 11.41 22.75
C THR A 27 7.04 10.20 21.88
N PRO A 28 6.04 9.47 21.34
CA PRO A 28 6.31 8.29 20.54
C PRO A 28 6.96 8.67 19.22
N TRP A 29 7.99 7.93 18.84
CA TRP A 29 8.70 8.13 17.58
C TRP A 29 9.21 6.80 17.04
N TYR A 30 9.46 6.76 15.73
CA TYR A 30 10.14 5.65 15.10
C TYR A 30 10.99 6.15 13.94
N SER A 31 12.00 5.36 13.59
CA SER A 31 12.90 5.60 12.48
C SER A 31 12.91 4.36 11.58
N MET A 32 12.98 4.60 10.28
CA MET A 32 13.00 3.57 9.26
C MET A 32 14.22 3.75 8.36
N GLU A 33 14.64 2.68 7.71
CA GLU A 33 15.69 2.77 6.71
C GLU A 33 15.28 3.70 5.57
N PRO A 34 16.23 4.45 4.98
CA PRO A 34 15.96 5.24 3.79
C PRO A 34 15.76 4.32 2.58
N VAL A 35 14.74 4.60 1.77
CA VAL A 35 14.59 4.03 0.43
C VAL A 35 15.17 5.04 -0.57
N MET A 36 16.44 4.85 -0.93
CA MET A 36 17.26 5.85 -1.62
C MET A 36 16.80 6.25 -3.02
N SER A 37 16.01 5.41 -3.70
CA SER A 37 15.57 5.65 -5.07
C SER A 37 14.54 6.77 -5.20
N GLY A 38 13.69 6.97 -4.18
CA GLY A 38 12.60 7.94 -4.19
C GLY A 38 11.57 7.77 -5.33
N LEU A 39 11.60 6.65 -6.05
CA LEU A 39 10.77 6.39 -7.23
C LEU A 39 9.50 5.64 -6.83
N THR A 40 8.40 6.37 -6.75
CA THR A 40 7.08 5.77 -6.49
C THR A 40 6.47 5.18 -7.76
N LEU A 41 5.46 4.32 -7.62
CA LEU A 41 4.70 3.85 -8.78
C LEU A 41 4.01 4.99 -9.53
N GLU A 42 3.61 6.04 -8.83
CA GLU A 42 3.08 7.25 -9.47
C GLU A 42 4.13 7.90 -10.38
N LYS A 43 5.37 8.08 -9.89
CA LYS A 43 6.45 8.63 -10.71
C LYS A 43 6.81 7.71 -11.89
N LEU A 44 6.77 6.39 -11.68
CA LEU A 44 6.98 5.43 -12.76
C LEU A 44 5.89 5.55 -13.83
N TYR A 45 4.62 5.58 -13.43
CA TYR A 45 3.48 5.77 -14.35
C TYR A 45 3.65 7.04 -15.20
N LEU A 46 3.94 8.17 -14.56
CA LEU A 46 4.14 9.45 -15.25
C LEU A 46 5.32 9.39 -16.22
N ALA A 47 6.43 8.77 -15.82
CA ALA A 47 7.61 8.63 -16.67
C ALA A 47 7.36 7.71 -17.87
N SER A 48 6.74 6.55 -17.67
CA SER A 48 6.36 5.61 -18.73
C SER A 48 5.41 6.27 -19.72
N LYS A 49 4.41 6.99 -19.23
CA LYS A 49 3.45 7.73 -20.05
C LYS A 49 4.13 8.84 -20.87
N ALA A 50 4.95 9.67 -20.24
CA ALA A 50 5.66 10.76 -20.91
C ALA A 50 6.62 10.26 -21.99
N LYS A 51 7.27 9.12 -21.76
CA LYS A 51 8.21 8.50 -22.70
C LYS A 51 7.55 7.57 -23.72
N GLN A 52 6.23 7.33 -23.61
CA GLN A 52 5.53 6.30 -24.37
C GLN A 52 6.25 4.94 -24.32
N GLN A 53 6.81 4.62 -23.14
CA GLN A 53 7.60 3.43 -22.93
C GLN A 53 6.93 2.57 -21.87
N PRO A 54 6.24 1.49 -22.27
CA PRO A 54 5.61 0.59 -21.32
C PRO A 54 6.65 -0.20 -20.53
N LEU A 55 6.21 -0.75 -19.40
CA LEU A 55 7.02 -1.70 -18.64
C LEU A 55 7.08 -3.04 -19.36
N SER A 56 8.18 -3.77 -19.18
CA SER A 56 8.28 -5.15 -19.65
C SER A 56 7.31 -6.05 -18.86
N GLU A 57 6.85 -7.14 -19.49
CA GLU A 57 6.00 -8.12 -18.81
C GLU A 57 6.70 -8.71 -17.58
N GLU A 58 7.99 -9.01 -17.67
CA GLU A 58 8.79 -9.53 -16.57
C GLU A 58 8.74 -8.61 -15.34
N LEU A 59 8.96 -7.29 -15.55
CA LEU A 59 8.89 -6.32 -14.46
C LEU A 59 7.47 -6.20 -13.91
N ALA A 60 6.45 -6.23 -14.77
CA ALA A 60 5.06 -6.18 -14.34
C ALA A 60 4.67 -7.39 -13.48
N PHE A 61 5.03 -8.61 -13.90
CA PHE A 61 4.78 -9.83 -13.13
C PHE A 61 5.49 -9.79 -11.78
N HIS A 62 6.76 -9.38 -11.77
CA HIS A 62 7.55 -9.21 -10.56
C HIS A 62 6.89 -8.21 -9.59
N MET A 63 6.44 -7.06 -10.08
CA MET A 63 5.78 -6.05 -9.25
C MET A 63 4.45 -6.54 -8.66
N VAL A 64 3.65 -7.25 -9.45
CA VAL A 64 2.38 -7.82 -8.98
C VAL A 64 2.64 -8.87 -7.90
N ASP A 65 3.57 -9.78 -8.13
CA ASP A 65 3.92 -10.82 -7.15
C ASP A 65 4.35 -10.19 -5.82
N GLN A 66 5.28 -9.22 -5.86
CA GLN A 66 5.77 -8.55 -4.68
C GLN A 66 4.68 -7.79 -3.90
N VAL A 67 3.84 -7.01 -4.59
CA VAL A 67 2.76 -6.26 -3.94
C VAL A 67 1.69 -7.20 -3.36
N THR A 68 1.29 -8.22 -4.12
CA THR A 68 0.26 -9.16 -3.65
C THR A 68 0.74 -9.99 -2.47
N ASN A 69 2.00 -10.45 -2.48
CA ASN A 69 2.62 -11.17 -1.36
C ASN A 69 2.73 -10.28 -0.11
N ALA A 70 3.12 -9.02 -0.26
CA ALA A 70 3.15 -8.07 0.84
C ALA A 70 1.76 -7.85 1.46
N CYS A 71 0.72 -7.62 0.64
CA CYS A 71 -0.64 -7.45 1.13
C CYS A 71 -1.19 -8.73 1.78
N LEU A 72 -0.93 -9.89 1.18
CA LEU A 72 -1.28 -11.19 1.76
C LEU A 72 -0.68 -11.40 3.14
N PHE A 73 0.59 -11.07 3.29
CA PHE A 73 1.30 -11.13 4.56
C PHE A 73 0.63 -10.23 5.61
N LEU A 74 0.29 -8.99 5.26
CA LEU A 74 -0.40 -8.07 6.17
C LEU A 74 -1.76 -8.62 6.62
N HIS A 75 -2.56 -9.07 5.67
CA HIS A 75 -3.93 -9.51 5.92
C HIS A 75 -3.96 -10.82 6.72
N LYS A 76 -3.16 -11.82 6.31
CA LYS A 76 -3.23 -13.18 6.87
C LYS A 76 -2.34 -13.39 8.09
N LYS A 77 -1.15 -12.79 8.12
CA LYS A 77 -0.16 -13.02 9.21
C LYS A 77 -0.21 -11.92 10.25
N CYS A 78 -0.32 -10.67 9.81
CA CYS A 78 -0.33 -9.52 10.72
C CYS A 78 -1.72 -9.11 11.21
N CYS A 79 -2.79 -9.59 10.55
CA CYS A 79 -4.17 -9.21 10.83
C CYS A 79 -4.40 -7.69 10.73
N ILE A 80 -3.76 -7.04 9.75
CA ILE A 80 -3.90 -5.60 9.49
C ILE A 80 -4.13 -5.34 8.01
N VAL A 81 -4.77 -4.23 7.70
CA VAL A 81 -4.79 -3.62 6.36
C VAL A 81 -3.98 -2.33 6.38
N HIS A 82 -3.41 -1.95 5.24
CA HIS A 82 -2.67 -0.69 5.15
C HIS A 82 -3.62 0.52 5.18
N ALA A 83 -4.85 0.38 4.68
CA ALA A 83 -5.92 1.39 4.72
C ALA A 83 -5.68 2.66 3.88
N ASP A 84 -4.44 2.91 3.43
CA ASP A 84 -4.10 3.94 2.45
C ASP A 84 -3.21 3.38 1.32
N VAL A 85 -3.68 2.34 0.65
CA VAL A 85 -3.00 1.81 -0.52
C VAL A 85 -3.26 2.72 -1.71
N ASN A 86 -2.20 3.32 -2.24
CA ASN A 86 -2.22 4.13 -3.45
C ASN A 86 -0.84 4.08 -4.15
N ARG A 87 -0.71 4.61 -5.37
CA ARG A 87 0.53 4.55 -6.17
C ARG A 87 1.70 5.34 -5.59
N GLU A 88 1.44 6.31 -4.72
CA GLU A 88 2.48 7.09 -4.05
C GLU A 88 3.08 6.32 -2.87
N ASN A 89 2.31 5.41 -2.28
CA ASN A 89 2.71 4.59 -1.14
C ASN A 89 3.43 3.28 -1.52
N PHE A 90 3.74 3.10 -2.81
CA PHE A 90 4.62 2.03 -3.29
C PHE A 90 5.87 2.65 -3.92
N MET A 91 7.04 2.26 -3.45
CA MET A 91 8.33 2.77 -3.91
C MET A 91 9.22 1.64 -4.43
N LEU A 92 9.91 1.86 -5.55
CA LEU A 92 10.84 0.89 -6.12
C LEU A 92 12.22 1.05 -5.54
N ARG A 93 12.77 0.06 -4.84
CA ARG A 93 14.17 0.04 -4.40
C ARG A 93 15.06 -0.60 -5.48
N TYR A 94 16.08 0.11 -5.94
CA TYR A 94 17.08 -0.41 -6.88
C TYR A 94 18.52 -0.19 -6.38
N PRO A 95 19.43 -1.19 -6.51
CA PRO A 95 19.11 -2.57 -6.86
C PRO A 95 18.18 -3.21 -5.82
N GLY A 96 17.35 -4.16 -6.23
CA GLY A 96 16.57 -4.93 -5.27
C GLY A 96 17.48 -5.86 -4.45
N ARG A 97 16.90 -6.45 -3.40
CA ARG A 97 17.63 -7.34 -2.48
C ARG A 97 17.49 -8.80 -2.85
N GLN A 98 16.52 -9.13 -3.71
CA GLN A 98 16.29 -10.49 -4.19
C GLN A 98 17.09 -10.77 -5.46
N THR A 99 17.48 -12.03 -5.66
CA THR A 99 18.07 -12.53 -6.91
C THR A 99 16.99 -13.24 -7.74
N PRO A 100 16.86 -12.99 -9.07
CA PRO A 100 17.64 -12.03 -9.86
C PRO A 100 17.38 -10.57 -9.43
N LEU A 101 18.37 -9.68 -9.63
CA LEU A 101 18.38 -8.28 -9.16
C LEU A 101 17.34 -7.40 -9.91
N MET A 102 16.07 -7.72 -9.74
CA MET A 102 14.93 -6.87 -10.08
C MET A 102 14.67 -5.89 -8.92
N PRO A 103 14.07 -4.72 -9.17
CA PRO A 103 13.78 -3.76 -8.10
C PRO A 103 12.79 -4.34 -7.07
N ASP A 104 12.98 -4.05 -5.79
CA ASP A 104 11.97 -4.39 -4.79
C ASP A 104 10.83 -3.37 -4.83
N VAL A 105 9.58 -3.80 -4.79
CA VAL A 105 8.43 -2.92 -4.51
C VAL A 105 8.25 -2.84 -2.99
N VAL A 106 8.50 -1.66 -2.45
CA VAL A 106 8.46 -1.38 -1.01
C VAL A 106 7.20 -0.60 -0.68
N LEU A 107 6.40 -1.12 0.24
CA LEU A 107 5.24 -0.42 0.80
C LEU A 107 5.72 0.59 1.86
N ILE A 108 5.40 1.85 1.64
CA ILE A 108 5.80 2.99 2.47
C ILE A 108 4.57 3.70 3.03
N ASP A 109 4.81 4.67 3.90
CA ASP A 109 3.78 5.45 4.61
C ASP A 109 2.78 4.60 5.40
N TRP A 110 3.26 4.12 6.55
CA TRP A 110 2.51 3.30 7.51
C TRP A 110 1.69 4.11 8.50
N SER A 111 1.46 5.41 8.22
CA SER A 111 0.80 6.31 9.16
C SER A 111 -0.68 5.96 9.35
N LEU A 112 -1.29 5.37 8.33
CA LEU A 112 -2.63 4.81 8.36
C LEU A 112 -2.51 3.28 8.35
N TRP A 113 -3.28 2.63 9.21
CA TRP A 113 -3.50 1.18 9.19
C TRP A 113 -4.77 0.87 10.00
N GLU A 114 -5.42 -0.25 9.70
CA GLU A 114 -6.59 -0.71 10.44
C GLU A 114 -6.48 -2.21 10.75
N GLU A 115 -7.24 -2.68 11.73
CA GLU A 115 -7.39 -4.12 11.95
C GLU A 115 -8.11 -4.77 10.77
N ALA A 116 -7.61 -5.92 10.33
CA ALA A 116 -8.16 -6.61 9.19
C ALA A 116 -9.54 -7.20 9.52
N ASN A 117 -10.51 -6.90 8.65
CA ASN A 117 -11.81 -7.56 8.57
C ASN A 117 -12.17 -7.74 7.08
N PRO A 118 -13.18 -8.55 6.71
CA PRO A 118 -13.44 -8.89 5.31
C PRO A 118 -13.67 -7.66 4.43
N GLU A 119 -14.48 -6.71 4.89
CA GLU A 119 -14.82 -5.50 4.14
C GLU A 119 -13.57 -4.65 3.89
N ARG A 120 -12.73 -4.50 4.92
CA ARG A 120 -11.48 -3.77 4.82
C ARG A 120 -10.45 -4.47 3.95
N ILE A 121 -10.31 -5.79 4.04
CA ILE A 121 -9.43 -6.58 3.17
C ILE A 121 -9.84 -6.42 1.71
N VAL A 122 -11.14 -6.49 1.41
CA VAL A 122 -11.66 -6.30 0.04
C VAL A 122 -11.31 -4.90 -0.46
N LYS A 123 -11.57 -3.86 0.33
CA LYS A 123 -11.24 -2.47 -0.05
C LYS A 123 -9.74 -2.25 -0.27
N ASP A 124 -8.91 -2.77 0.63
CA ASP A 124 -7.44 -2.67 0.54
C ASP A 124 -6.92 -3.37 -0.72
N THR A 125 -7.48 -4.55 -1.03
CA THR A 125 -7.18 -5.32 -2.24
C THR A 125 -7.63 -4.60 -3.52
N GLU A 126 -8.81 -4.00 -3.53
CA GLU A 126 -9.24 -3.16 -4.66
C GLU A 126 -8.30 -1.97 -4.88
N SER A 127 -7.83 -1.34 -3.81
CA SER A 127 -6.88 -0.24 -3.88
C SER A 127 -5.53 -0.66 -4.44
N VAL A 128 -5.07 -1.89 -4.16
CA VAL A 128 -3.90 -2.48 -4.84
C VAL A 128 -4.12 -2.54 -6.34
N TYR A 129 -5.23 -3.09 -6.82
CA TYR A 129 -5.51 -3.19 -8.26
C TYR A 129 -5.65 -1.82 -8.92
N LYS A 130 -6.34 -0.87 -8.27
CA LYS A 130 -6.45 0.52 -8.75
C LYS A 130 -5.08 1.22 -8.81
N SER A 131 -4.13 0.80 -7.98
CA SER A 131 -2.78 1.34 -7.97
C SER A 131 -1.92 0.73 -9.08
N LEU A 132 -1.97 -0.59 -9.24
CA LEU A 132 -1.15 -1.29 -10.24
C LEU A 132 -1.66 -1.08 -11.66
N TYR A 133 -2.97 -1.12 -11.89
CA TYR A 133 -3.54 -1.14 -13.23
C TYR A 133 -3.01 -0.02 -14.16
N PRO A 134 -3.03 1.26 -13.77
CA PRO A 134 -2.54 2.33 -14.65
C PRO A 134 -1.05 2.21 -14.96
N VAL A 135 -0.26 1.75 -13.98
CA VAL A 135 1.20 1.60 -14.13
C VAL A 135 1.51 0.51 -15.16
N LEU A 136 0.78 -0.60 -15.10
CA LEU A 136 1.07 -1.80 -15.90
C LEU A 136 0.45 -1.74 -17.30
N PHE A 137 -0.76 -1.20 -17.44
CA PHE A 137 -1.57 -1.34 -18.65
C PHE A 137 -1.95 -0.01 -19.33
N GLU A 138 -1.66 1.12 -18.71
CA GLU A 138 -1.86 2.45 -19.33
C GLU A 138 -0.54 3.21 -19.51
N GLY A 139 0.39 3.05 -18.57
CA GLY A 139 1.70 3.70 -18.57
C GLY A 139 2.50 3.31 -19.81
N GLY A 140 2.75 4.27 -20.69
CA GLY A 140 3.54 4.06 -21.92
C GLY A 140 2.79 3.36 -23.05
N TRP A 141 1.64 2.74 -22.77
CA TRP A 141 0.75 2.15 -23.76
C TRP A 141 -0.11 3.25 -24.39
N GLY A 142 0.39 3.91 -25.44
CA GLY A 142 -0.26 5.06 -26.09
C GLY A 142 -1.63 4.79 -26.73
N CYS A 143 -2.08 3.53 -26.76
CA CYS A 143 -3.29 3.07 -27.45
C CYS A 143 -4.20 2.19 -26.57
N GLY A 144 -3.90 2.06 -25.26
CA GLY A 144 -4.56 1.12 -24.36
C GLY A 144 -4.01 -0.30 -24.46
N ALA A 145 -4.55 -1.23 -23.65
CA ALA A 145 -4.00 -2.57 -23.45
C ALA A 145 -4.17 -3.53 -24.65
N ASP A 146 -5.19 -3.31 -25.49
CA ASP A 146 -5.52 -4.21 -26.61
C ASP A 146 -4.85 -3.79 -27.94
N HIS A 147 -4.15 -2.65 -27.98
CA HIS A 147 -3.50 -2.11 -29.19
C HIS A 147 -4.43 -1.89 -30.41
N GLU A 148 -5.74 -2.03 -30.26
CA GLU A 148 -6.71 -2.00 -31.36
C GLU A 148 -7.01 -0.58 -31.88
N GLN A 149 -6.52 0.47 -31.22
CA GLN A 149 -6.75 1.84 -31.66
C GLN A 149 -5.83 2.24 -32.82
N GLN A 150 -6.41 2.74 -33.91
CA GLN A 150 -5.68 3.35 -35.02
C GLN A 150 -4.77 4.47 -34.49
N GLY A 151 -3.45 4.27 -34.60
CA GLY A 151 -2.44 5.22 -34.11
C GLY A 151 -1.49 4.68 -33.03
N CYS A 152 -1.59 3.40 -32.66
CA CYS A 152 -0.64 2.81 -31.72
C CYS A 152 0.79 2.80 -32.29
N ALA A 153 1.69 3.62 -31.74
CA ALA A 153 3.11 3.64 -32.12
C ALA A 153 3.86 2.34 -31.76
N ILE A 154 3.24 1.50 -30.92
CA ILE A 154 3.74 0.21 -30.52
C ILE A 154 3.18 -0.84 -31.48
N HIS A 155 3.89 -1.06 -32.58
CA HIS A 155 3.57 -2.13 -33.54
C HIS A 155 4.39 -3.39 -33.24
N ASN A 156 3.82 -4.57 -33.48
CA ASN A 156 4.47 -5.89 -33.37
C ASN A 156 4.85 -6.38 -31.96
N ILE A 157 4.21 -5.88 -30.89
CA ILE A 157 4.35 -6.52 -29.57
C ILE A 157 3.37 -7.69 -29.47
N THR A 158 3.91 -8.89 -29.28
CA THR A 158 3.16 -10.08 -28.91
C THR A 158 3.22 -10.25 -27.41
N HIS A 159 2.06 -10.41 -26.79
CA HIS A 159 1.94 -10.64 -25.35
C HIS A 159 1.84 -12.13 -25.02
N SER A 160 2.34 -12.50 -23.83
CA SER A 160 2.16 -13.86 -23.30
C SER A 160 0.68 -14.14 -22.95
N ALA A 161 0.30 -15.41 -22.84
CA ALA A 161 -1.04 -15.78 -22.38
C ALA A 161 -1.28 -15.32 -20.93
N GLU A 162 -0.22 -15.38 -20.12
CA GLU A 162 -0.16 -14.95 -18.73
C GLU A 162 -0.41 -13.44 -18.61
N TRP A 163 0.08 -12.64 -19.57
CA TRP A 163 -0.17 -11.21 -19.59
C TRP A 163 -1.66 -10.90 -19.75
N PHE A 164 -2.32 -11.53 -20.72
CA PHE A 164 -3.77 -11.37 -20.91
C PHE A 164 -4.57 -11.89 -19.72
N HIS A 165 -4.11 -12.98 -19.08
CA HIS A 165 -4.73 -13.46 -17.86
C HIS A 165 -4.61 -12.43 -16.74
N LEU A 166 -3.42 -11.87 -16.51
CA LEU A 166 -3.18 -10.83 -15.52
C LEU A 166 -4.01 -9.59 -15.79
N TYR A 167 -4.07 -9.13 -17.05
CA TYR A 167 -4.88 -8.00 -17.48
C TYR A 167 -6.34 -8.20 -17.12
N ARG A 168 -6.97 -9.29 -17.59
CA ARG A 168 -8.39 -9.59 -17.29
C ARG A 168 -8.65 -9.61 -15.79
N THR A 169 -7.73 -10.21 -15.07
CA THR A 169 -7.79 -10.43 -13.64
C THR A 169 -7.74 -9.12 -12.84
N ILE A 170 -6.80 -8.23 -13.15
CA ILE A 170 -6.68 -6.91 -12.51
C ILE A 170 -7.82 -5.97 -12.98
N SER A 171 -8.15 -5.97 -14.26
CA SER A 171 -9.24 -5.16 -14.84
C SER A 171 -10.59 -5.48 -14.22
N ALA A 172 -10.89 -6.76 -14.04
CA ALA A 172 -12.13 -7.20 -13.41
C ALA A 172 -12.13 -6.99 -11.88
N LYS A 173 -10.97 -6.65 -11.29
CA LYS A 173 -10.76 -6.58 -9.83
C LYS A 173 -11.09 -7.90 -9.13
N GLN A 174 -10.92 -9.03 -9.82
CA GLN A 174 -11.55 -10.30 -9.46
C GLN A 174 -10.67 -11.28 -8.67
N VAL A 175 -9.53 -10.87 -8.15
CA VAL A 175 -8.66 -11.82 -7.41
C VAL A 175 -9.00 -11.82 -5.92
N PRO A 176 -9.48 -12.94 -5.36
CA PRO A 176 -9.11 -13.28 -4.00
C PRO A 176 -7.61 -13.53 -3.99
N LEU A 177 -6.84 -12.70 -3.26
CA LEU A 177 -5.39 -12.83 -3.16
C LEU A 177 -5.03 -14.31 -2.91
N VAL A 178 -4.43 -14.95 -3.92
CA VAL A 178 -4.39 -16.41 -4.08
C VAL A 178 -3.96 -17.09 -2.79
N THR A 179 -4.84 -17.94 -2.25
CA THR A 179 -4.55 -18.84 -1.13
C THR A 179 -3.92 -20.12 -1.67
N GLY A 180 -2.60 -20.18 -1.71
CA GLY A 180 -1.91 -21.45 -1.55
C GLY A 180 -2.12 -21.93 -0.10
N SER A 181 -3.01 -22.89 0.08
CA SER A 181 -3.30 -23.61 1.34
C SER A 181 -4.07 -22.87 2.44
N SER A 182 -5.09 -23.59 2.90
CA SER A 182 -6.08 -23.32 3.94
C SER A 182 -5.48 -23.43 5.36
N LYS A 183 -6.17 -22.80 6.33
CA LYS A 183 -6.03 -22.92 7.81
C LYS A 183 -5.12 -21.94 8.57
N TYR A 184 -5.25 -20.63 8.35
CA TYR A 184 -4.94 -19.68 9.44
C TYR A 184 -6.01 -18.59 9.48
N GLY A 185 -7.04 -18.84 10.29
CA GLY A 185 -8.09 -17.87 10.58
C GLY A 185 -7.55 -16.77 11.49
N CYS A 186 -7.55 -15.53 11.00
CA CYS A 186 -7.41 -14.34 11.85
C CYS A 186 -8.64 -14.14 12.78
N TRP A 187 -9.69 -14.95 12.61
CA TRP A 187 -10.90 -14.92 13.43
C TRP A 187 -10.74 -15.68 14.74
N ARG A 188 -10.02 -15.08 15.68
CA ARG A 188 -10.33 -15.29 17.11
C ARG A 188 -11.02 -14.05 17.63
N SER A 189 -12.33 -14.10 17.61
CA SER A 189 -13.23 -13.17 18.29
C SER A 189 -12.80 -13.03 19.76
N LYS A 190 -12.20 -11.90 20.11
CA LYS A 190 -12.34 -11.33 21.45
C LYS A 190 -12.99 -9.97 21.29
N THR A 191 -14.31 -10.00 21.29
CA THR A 191 -15.15 -8.88 21.70
C THR A 191 -14.64 -8.29 23.01
N LYS A 192 -13.95 -7.16 22.91
CA LYS A 192 -14.05 -6.07 23.89
C LYS A 192 -14.09 -4.76 23.11
N SER A 193 -15.29 -4.20 23.04
CA SER A 193 -15.51 -2.84 22.59
C SER A 193 -14.74 -1.88 23.49
N THR A 194 -13.79 -1.16 22.92
CA THR A 194 -13.39 0.16 23.41
C THR A 194 -13.44 1.07 22.20
N SER A 195 -14.56 1.76 22.07
CA SER A 195 -14.77 2.80 21.07
C SER A 195 -13.75 3.92 21.29
N ASN A 196 -12.89 4.16 20.31
CA ASN A 196 -12.19 5.43 20.18
C ASN A 196 -13.17 6.51 19.69
N GLN A 197 -14.14 6.86 20.56
CA GLN A 197 -14.89 8.11 20.48
C GLN A 197 -14.19 9.16 21.36
N HIS A 198 -13.02 9.61 20.94
CA HIS A 198 -12.39 10.77 21.57
C HIS A 198 -11.62 11.63 20.56
N ARG A 199 -12.33 12.10 19.52
CA ARG A 199 -11.86 13.25 18.75
C ARG A 199 -12.96 14.02 18.01
N GLN A 200 -14.13 14.19 18.61
CA GLN A 200 -15.06 15.25 18.23
C GLN A 200 -15.86 15.68 19.46
N ARG A 201 -15.48 16.82 20.05
CA ARG A 201 -16.32 17.79 20.77
C ARG A 201 -15.43 18.65 21.67
N LYS A 202 -15.17 19.89 21.23
CA LYS A 202 -15.05 21.06 22.10
C LYS A 202 -15.15 22.31 21.23
N SER A 203 -16.37 22.64 20.83
CA SER A 203 -16.77 24.02 20.68
C SER A 203 -18.19 24.17 21.21
N GLN A 204 -18.35 25.19 22.05
CA GLN A 204 -19.58 25.77 22.62
C GLN A 204 -20.08 25.28 24.00
N CYS A 205 -20.29 26.32 24.84
CA CYS A 205 -21.02 26.43 26.11
C CYS A 205 -20.43 25.73 27.34
N ASN A 206 -20.31 26.33 28.53
CA ASN A 206 -20.81 27.62 29.00
C ASN A 206 -20.12 28.01 30.33
N GLN A 207 -19.96 29.32 30.52
CA GLN A 207 -20.11 30.13 31.74
C GLN A 207 -19.46 29.77 33.11
N ARG A 208 -18.78 30.81 33.61
CA ARG A 208 -18.79 31.38 34.97
C ARG A 208 -18.28 30.52 36.13
N SER A 209 -17.15 30.92 36.69
CA SER A 209 -17.08 31.58 38.01
C SER A 209 -15.63 31.70 38.45
N THR A 210 -15.17 32.92 38.73
CA THR A 210 -14.15 33.20 39.76
C THR A 210 -14.16 34.70 40.01
N GLY A 211 -14.61 35.07 41.19
CA GLY A 211 -14.37 36.39 41.76
C GLY A 211 -12.98 36.44 42.36
N CYS A 212 -12.26 37.51 42.07
CA CYS A 212 -11.16 38.10 42.83
C CYS A 212 -10.94 39.46 42.13
N GLY A 213 -11.17 40.63 42.70
CA GLY A 213 -10.71 41.08 44.00
C GLY A 213 -9.73 42.23 43.75
N THR A 214 -10.24 43.42 43.43
CA THR A 214 -9.45 44.66 43.36
C THR A 214 -10.28 45.86 43.80
N LYS A 215 -10.00 46.34 45.01
CA LYS A 215 -10.06 47.76 45.40
C LYS A 215 -8.80 48.48 44.84
N PRO A 216 -8.62 49.81 44.94
CA PRO A 216 -9.49 50.89 45.46
C PRO A 216 -9.60 52.10 44.49
N ILE A 217 -10.32 53.17 44.89
CA ILE A 217 -9.82 54.56 45.07
C ILE A 217 -11.00 55.56 44.93
N HIS A 218 -11.15 56.37 45.99
CA HIS A 218 -11.92 57.62 46.21
C HIS A 218 -13.42 57.67 45.93
#